data_AF-Q3MGM8-F1
#
_entry.id   AF-Q3MGM8-F1
#
_cell.length_a   1.000
_cell.length_b   1.000
_cell.length_c   1.000
_cell.angle_alpha   90.00
_cell.angle_beta   90.00
_cell.angle_gamma   90.00
#
_symmetry.space_group_name_H-M   'P 1'
#
loop_
_entity.id
_entity.type
_entity.pdbx_description
1 polymer ?
#
loop_
_entity_poly.entity_id
_entity_poly.type
_entity_poly.pdbx_seq_one_letter_code
_entity_poly.pdbx_strand_id
1 'polypeptide(L)'
;MSRKPISLALKAEQKDELEFARDHDSRPYIRERAAGLLKIADGESGLQVATTGLLKPRDPDTVYGWVKRYQREGIAGLMIRSGRGRKPAFFPSV
;
A
#
# COMPACT_ATOMS: atom_id res chain seq x y z
N MET A 1 -14.86 20.14 -0.42
CA MET A 1 -15.29 18.73 -0.39
C MET A 1 -14.74 18.09 0.89
N SER A 2 -15.62 17.68 1.81
CA SER A 2 -15.20 17.03 3.06
C SER A 2 -14.62 15.65 2.72
N ARG A 3 -13.30 15.48 2.84
CA ARG A 3 -12.61 14.21 2.57
C ARG A 3 -12.92 13.28 3.74
N LYS A 4 -13.74 12.24 3.52
CA LYS A 4 -13.98 11.22 4.54
C LYS A 4 -12.64 10.53 4.86
N PRO A 5 -12.25 10.42 6.14
CA PRO A 5 -11.01 9.75 6.51
C PRO A 5 -11.07 8.29 6.05
N ILE A 6 -9.96 7.83 5.47
CA ILE A 6 -9.83 6.42 5.09
C ILE A 6 -9.64 5.59 6.36
N SER A 7 -10.34 4.48 6.48
CA SER A 7 -10.19 3.52 7.58
C SER A 7 -10.02 2.12 7.03
N LEU A 8 -9.32 1.28 7.80
CA LEU A 8 -9.09 -0.12 7.48
C LEU A 8 -9.38 -0.96 8.72
N ALA A 9 -10.42 -1.79 8.67
CA ALA A 9 -10.66 -2.81 9.67
C ALA A 9 -10.01 -4.12 9.21
N LEU A 10 -9.20 -4.73 10.07
CA LEU A 10 -8.53 -6.01 9.81
C LEU A 10 -9.13 -7.10 10.71
N LYS A 11 -9.35 -8.28 10.14
CA LYS A 11 -9.52 -9.51 10.94
C LYS A 11 -8.16 -9.93 11.52
N ALA A 12 -8.17 -10.80 12.53
CA ALA A 12 -6.95 -11.30 13.16
C ALA A 12 -5.99 -11.90 12.12
N GLU A 13 -6.51 -12.75 11.22
CA GLU A 13 -5.70 -13.42 10.19
C GLU A 13 -5.09 -12.43 9.20
N GLN A 14 -5.80 -11.35 8.89
CA GLN A 14 -5.32 -10.29 8.01
C GLN A 14 -4.24 -9.43 8.67
N LYS A 15 -4.36 -9.22 9.99
CA LYS A 15 -3.34 -8.53 10.77
C LYS A 15 -2.05 -9.37 10.80
N ASP A 16 -2.17 -10.65 11.11
CA ASP A 16 -1.05 -11.59 11.14
C ASP A 16 -0.35 -11.69 9.77
N GLU A 17 -1.12 -11.78 8.68
CA GLU A 17 -0.59 -11.80 7.31
C GLU A 17 0.23 -10.53 6.99
N LEU A 18 -0.30 -9.36 7.37
CA LEU A 18 0.39 -8.08 7.16
C LEU A 18 1.62 -7.92 8.05
N GLU A 19 1.58 -8.38 9.29
CA GLU A 19 2.74 -8.38 10.20
C GLU A 19 3.83 -9.30 9.67
N PHE A 20 3.48 -10.51 9.25
CA PHE A 20 4.42 -11.44 8.64
C PHE A 20 5.06 -10.84 7.38
N ALA A 21 4.26 -10.23 6.50
CA ALA A 21 4.77 -9.58 5.29
C ALA A 21 5.66 -8.37 5.59
N ARG A 22 5.31 -7.56 6.61
CA ARG A 22 6.13 -6.44 7.07
C ARG A 22 7.52 -6.89 7.51
N ASP A 23 7.59 -8.00 8.24
CA ASP A 23 8.83 -8.43 8.90
C ASP A 23 9.70 -9.32 8.01
N HIS A 24 9.10 -10.11 7.11
CA HIS A 24 9.81 -11.19 6.40
C HIS A 24 9.80 -11.07 4.88
N ASP A 25 8.96 -10.23 4.25
CA ASP A 25 8.91 -10.17 2.77
C ASP A 25 10.23 -9.61 2.21
N SER A 26 10.82 -10.33 1.26
CA SER A 26 12.10 -9.94 0.64
C SER A 26 12.00 -8.62 -0.13
N ARG A 27 10.81 -8.24 -0.59
CA ARG A 27 10.56 -7.04 -1.39
C ARG A 27 10.33 -5.82 -0.49
N PRO A 28 11.24 -4.81 -0.48
CA PRO A 28 11.12 -3.68 0.43
C PRO A 28 9.81 -2.88 0.32
N TYR A 29 9.25 -2.80 -0.89
CA TYR A 29 7.99 -2.08 -1.11
C TYR A 29 6.78 -2.80 -0.53
N ILE A 30 6.82 -4.13 -0.36
CA ILE A 30 5.74 -4.86 0.31
C ILE A 30 5.79 -4.56 1.80
N ARG A 31 6.99 -4.61 2.40
CA ARG A 31 7.19 -4.29 3.82
C ARG A 31 6.67 -2.89 4.18
N GLU A 32 7.01 -1.90 3.35
CA GLU A 32 6.54 -0.52 3.53
C GLU A 32 5.00 -0.41 3.44
N ARG A 33 4.40 -1.05 2.43
CA ARG A 33 2.94 -1.02 2.24
C ARG A 33 2.22 -1.70 3.40
N ALA A 34 2.71 -2.86 3.85
CA ALA A 34 2.15 -3.59 4.97
C ALA A 34 2.24 -2.77 6.27
N ALA A 35 3.41 -2.17 6.55
CA ALA A 35 3.57 -1.26 7.69
C ALA A 35 2.57 -0.10 7.66
N GLY A 36 2.36 0.52 6.49
CA GLY A 36 1.40 1.61 6.34
C GLY A 36 -0.04 1.18 6.61
N LEU A 37 -0.45 -0.02 6.17
CA LEU A 37 -1.79 -0.54 6.43
C LEU A 37 -2.02 -0.90 7.89
N LEU A 38 -1.04 -1.52 8.55
CA LEU A 38 -1.12 -1.85 9.98
C LEU A 38 -1.33 -0.58 10.81
N LYS A 39 -0.58 0.50 10.54
CA LYS A 39 -0.75 1.78 11.22
C LYS A 39 -2.14 2.39 11.04
N ILE A 40 -2.68 2.33 9.83
CA ILE A 40 -4.05 2.81 9.56
C ILE A 40 -5.09 1.95 10.29
N ALA A 41 -4.86 0.64 10.38
CA ALA A 41 -5.72 -0.27 11.13
C ALA A 41 -5.66 -0.02 12.64
N ASP A 42 -4.50 0.40 13.15
CA ASP A 42 -4.30 0.82 14.54
C ASP A 42 -4.82 2.25 14.81
N GLY A 43 -5.42 2.91 13.82
CA GLY A 43 -6.13 4.19 13.97
C GLY A 43 -5.37 5.43 13.52
N GLU A 44 -4.15 5.30 13.01
CA GLU A 44 -3.45 6.44 12.41
C GLU A 44 -4.14 6.92 11.13
N SER A 45 -4.21 8.23 10.92
CA SER A 45 -4.79 8.75 9.67
C SER A 45 -3.86 8.45 8.48
N GLY A 46 -4.44 8.15 7.30
CA GLY A 46 -3.63 7.92 6.10
C GLY A 46 -2.74 9.11 5.71
N LEU A 47 -3.12 10.35 6.08
CA LEU A 47 -2.28 11.54 5.91
C LEU A 47 -1.04 11.49 6.82
N GLN A 48 -1.23 11.19 8.10
CA GLN A 48 -0.13 11.03 9.07
C GLN A 48 0.80 9.90 8.66
N VAL A 49 0.25 8.75 8.26
CA VAL A 49 1.06 7.62 7.77
C VAL A 49 1.89 8.03 6.56
N ALA A 50 1.30 8.77 5.61
CA ALA A 50 2.00 9.22 4.42
C ALA A 50 3.13 10.22 4.71
N THR A 51 2.96 11.13 5.67
CA THR A 51 3.92 12.23 5.91
C THR A 51 5.00 11.87 6.94
N THR A 52 4.65 11.16 8.01
CA THR A 52 5.55 10.89 9.15
C THR A 52 5.54 9.44 9.62
N GLY A 53 4.54 8.64 9.22
CA GLY A 53 4.41 7.25 9.67
C GLY A 53 5.20 6.21 8.85
N LEU A 54 5.91 6.61 7.80
CA LEU A 54 6.75 5.71 6.99
C LEU A 54 8.21 6.17 7.00
N LEU A 55 9.13 5.28 6.60
CA LEU A 55 10.56 5.58 6.54
C LEU A 55 10.87 6.80 5.66
N LYS A 56 10.08 7.00 4.59
CA LYS A 56 10.14 8.16 3.71
C LYS A 56 8.73 8.70 3.49
N PRO A 57 8.56 10.03 3.38
CA PRO A 57 7.28 10.61 3.02
C PRO A 57 6.79 10.07 1.67
N ARG A 58 5.47 9.87 1.59
CA ARG A 58 4.75 9.45 0.39
C ARG A 58 3.64 10.46 0.10
N ASP A 59 3.23 10.49 -1.15
CA ASP A 59 2.00 11.18 -1.50
C ASP A 59 0.82 10.50 -0.80
N PRO A 60 -0.07 11.23 -0.09
CA PRO A 60 -1.23 10.65 0.58
C PRO A 60 -2.12 9.81 -0.34
N ASP A 61 -2.29 10.21 -1.61
CA ASP A 61 -3.09 9.45 -2.57
C ASP A 61 -2.47 8.09 -2.91
N THR A 62 -1.14 7.96 -2.77
CA THR A 62 -0.46 6.67 -2.90
C THR A 62 -0.86 5.73 -1.77
N VAL A 63 -0.86 6.22 -0.53
CA VAL A 63 -1.26 5.44 0.66
C VAL A 63 -2.76 5.09 0.59
N TYR A 64 -3.61 6.04 0.17
CA TYR A 64 -5.03 5.76 -0.08
C TYR A 64 -5.22 4.70 -1.17
N GLY A 65 -4.37 4.71 -2.19
CA GLY A 65 -4.32 3.69 -3.21
C GLY A 65 -3.98 2.30 -2.67
N TRP A 66 -3.09 2.20 -1.69
CA TRP A 66 -2.75 0.92 -1.03
C TRP A 66 -3.95 0.35 -0.28
N VAL A 67 -4.62 1.17 0.55
CA VAL A 67 -5.80 0.73 1.31
C VAL A 67 -6.90 0.24 0.38
N LYS A 68 -7.24 1.02 -0.66
CA LYS A 68 -8.28 0.63 -1.63
C LYS A 68 -7.96 -0.67 -2.36
N ARG A 69 -6.69 -0.91 -2.68
CA ARG A 69 -6.26 -2.15 -3.35
C ARG A 69 -6.33 -3.33 -2.39
N TYR A 70 -5.85 -3.15 -1.16
CA TYR A 70 -5.88 -4.19 -0.14
C TYR A 70 -7.31 -4.60 0.23
N GLN A 71 -8.24 -3.65 0.39
CA GLN A 71 -9.65 -3.95 0.64
C GLN A 71 -10.29 -4.78 -0.48
N ARG A 72 -9.82 -4.65 -1.73
CA ARG A 72 -10.37 -5.38 -2.88
C ARG A 72 -9.69 -6.73 -3.12
N GLU A 73 -8.38 -6.82 -2.87
CA GLU A 73 -7.53 -7.92 -3.35
C GLU A 73 -6.69 -8.58 -2.25
N GLY A 74 -6.80 -8.14 -0.99
CA GLY A 74 -5.93 -8.57 0.09
C GLY A 74 -4.45 -8.23 -0.20
N ILE A 75 -3.54 -9.07 0.29
CA ILE A 75 -2.09 -8.86 0.14
C ILE A 75 -1.64 -8.81 -1.32
N ALA A 76 -2.34 -9.51 -2.24
CA ALA A 76 -2.06 -9.46 -3.67
C ALA A 76 -2.20 -8.04 -4.24
N GLY A 77 -3.10 -7.23 -3.67
CA GLY A 77 -3.28 -5.82 -4.02
C GLY A 77 -2.07 -4.94 -3.72
N LEU A 78 -1.15 -5.41 -2.88
CA LEU A 78 0.09 -4.71 -2.52
C LEU A 78 1.22 -4.98 -3.50
N MET A 79 1.08 -5.94 -4.42
CA MET A 79 2.12 -6.22 -5.41
C MET A 79 2.16 -5.12 -6.49
N ILE A 80 3.34 -4.89 -7.07
CA ILE A 80 3.44 -4.07 -8.28
C ILE A 80 2.83 -4.88 -9.43
N ARG A 81 1.80 -4.33 -10.06
CA ARG A 81 1.21 -4.94 -11.26
C ARG A 81 2.13 -4.78 -12.47
N SER A 82 2.11 -5.78 -13.34
CA SER A 82 2.68 -5.72 -14.68
C SER A 82 2.11 -4.53 -15.47
N GLY A 83 2.91 -3.98 -16.39
CA GLY A 83 2.50 -2.85 -17.25
C GLY A 83 2.62 -1.46 -16.62
N ARG A 84 3.21 -1.30 -15.43
CA ARG A 84 3.47 0.01 -14.82
C ARG A 84 4.64 0.81 -15.43
N GLY A 85 5.30 0.25 -16.46
CA GLY A 85 6.40 0.90 -17.17
C GLY A 85 5.90 1.84 -18.27
N ARG A 86 6.72 2.82 -18.64
CA ARG A 86 6.47 3.66 -19.82
C ARG A 86 6.37 2.73 -21.04
N LYS A 87 5.28 2.83 -21.81
CA LYS A 87 5.16 2.11 -23.08
C LYS A 87 6.37 2.48 -23.96
N PRO A 88 6.96 1.51 -24.69
CA PRO A 88 8.06 1.80 -25.61
C PRO A 88 7.68 2.96 -26.52
N ALA A 89 8.58 3.93 -26.70
CA ALA A 89 8.37 5.04 -27.63
C ALA A 89 8.53 4.59 -29.11
N PHE A 90 9.10 3.41 -29.33
CA PHE A 90 9.40 2.86 -30.64
C PHE A 90 9.11 1.36 -30.64
N PHE A 91 8.36 0.92 -31.65
CA PHE A 91 8.19 -0.49 -32.00
C PHE A 91 8.78 -0.64 -33.42
N PRO A 92 9.98 -1.23 -33.60
CA PRO A 92 10.48 -1.50 -34.94
C PRO A 92 9.55 -2.52 -35.61
N SER A 93 8.99 -2.14 -36.77
CA SER A 93 8.36 -3.08 -37.68
C SER A 93 9.46 -3.86 -38.41
N VAL A 94 9.46 -5.18 -38.30
CA VAL A 94 10.17 -6.10 -39.21
C VAL A 94 9.29 -6.45 -40.39
#